data_AF-A0A2V8IGY6-F1
#
_entry.id   AF-A0A2V8IGY6-F1
#
_cell.length_a   1.000
_cell.length_b   1.000
_cell.length_c   1.000
_cell.angle_alpha   90.00
_cell.angle_beta   90.00
_cell.angle_gamma   90.00
#
_symmetry.space_group_name_H-M   'P 1'
#
loop_
_entity.id
_entity.type
_entity.pdbx_description
1 polymer ?
#
loop_
_entity_poly.entity_id
_entity_poly.type
_entity_poly.pdbx_seq_one_letter_code
_entity_poly.pdbx_strand_id
1 'polypeptide(L)'
;MSQELFDAVIVGGGPSGLAAAIEGKRYGLRYVVLEKGGITNSILHFPTQMIFFTTPELLEIGGIPLVSEREKPTRNEALKYYRKVVGAFQL
;
A
#
# COMPACT_ATOMS: atom_id res chain seq x y z
N MET A 1 2.64 29.96 13.48
CA MET A 1 2.34 28.66 12.86
C MET A 1 1.78 27.77 13.95
N SER A 2 0.52 27.34 13.86
CA SER A 2 -0.01 26.32 14.76
C SER A 2 0.63 24.99 14.37
N GLN A 3 1.26 24.31 15.32
CA GLN A 3 1.74 22.94 15.11
C GLN A 3 0.53 22.02 15.08
N GLU A 4 0.26 21.40 13.93
CA GLU A 4 -0.73 20.33 13.86
C GLU A 4 -0.14 19.06 14.48
N LEU A 5 -0.76 18.59 15.55
CA LEU A 5 -0.41 17.34 16.20
C LEU A 5 -0.98 16.17 15.39
N PHE A 6 -0.14 15.19 15.06
CA PHE A 6 -0.58 13.91 14.51
C PHE A 6 -0.69 12.88 15.63
N ASP A 7 -1.71 12.02 15.54
CA ASP A 7 -1.89 10.88 16.44
C ASP A 7 -0.93 9.74 16.08
N ALA A 8 -0.53 9.65 14.81
CA ALA A 8 0.43 8.66 14.31
C ALA A 8 1.28 9.18 13.15
N VAL A 9 2.52 8.69 13.08
CA VAL A 9 3.41 8.85 11.91
C VAL A 9 3.76 7.47 11.39
N ILE A 10 3.41 7.20 10.14
CA ILE A 10 3.69 5.92 9.47
C ILE A 10 4.91 6.11 8.57
N VAL A 11 6.01 5.45 8.90
CA VAL A 11 7.25 5.53 8.12
C VAL A 11 7.31 4.37 7.14
N GLY A 12 7.12 4.67 5.85
CA GLY A 12 7.11 3.75 4.72
C GLY A 12 5.73 3.69 4.04
N GLY A 13 5.71 3.90 2.73
CA GLY A 13 4.54 3.80 1.85
C GLY A 13 4.44 2.46 1.12
N GLY A 14 5.02 1.40 1.69
CA GLY A 14 4.89 0.02 1.21
C GLY A 14 3.57 -0.64 1.63
N PRO A 15 3.33 -1.91 1.28
CA PRO A 15 2.08 -2.62 1.59
C PRO A 15 1.63 -2.50 3.04
N SER A 16 2.53 -2.74 4.00
CA SER A 16 2.22 -2.65 5.44
C SER A 16 1.92 -1.22 5.90
N GLY A 17 2.64 -0.22 5.38
CA GLY A 17 2.38 1.18 5.71
C GLY A 17 1.07 1.69 5.13
N LEU A 18 0.72 1.28 3.92
CA LEU A 18 -0.59 1.52 3.33
C LEU A 18 -1.70 0.84 4.13
N ALA A 19 -1.51 -0.42 4.55
CA ALA A 19 -2.48 -1.11 5.41
C ALA A 19 -2.69 -0.37 6.74
N ALA A 20 -1.61 0.07 7.39
CA ALA A 20 -1.68 0.87 8.61
C ALA A 20 -2.41 2.21 8.39
N ALA A 21 -2.18 2.87 7.25
CA ALA A 21 -2.83 4.13 6.90
C ALA A 21 -4.35 3.95 6.69
N ILE A 22 -4.76 2.84 6.05
CA ILE A 22 -6.18 2.49 5.90
C ILE A 22 -6.85 2.33 7.25
N GLU A 23 -6.24 1.61 8.18
CA GLU A 23 -6.78 1.45 9.53
C GLU A 23 -6.79 2.78 10.28
N GLY A 24 -5.72 3.57 10.20
CA GLY A 24 -5.68 4.92 10.79
C GLY A 24 -6.86 5.79 10.31
N LYS A 25 -7.18 5.73 9.02
CA LYS A 25 -8.34 6.43 8.45
C LYS A 25 -9.67 5.88 9.00
N ARG A 26 -9.82 4.56 9.10
CA ARG A 26 -11.03 3.90 9.64
C ARG A 26 -11.28 4.28 11.10
N TYR A 27 -10.22 4.45 11.89
CA TYR A 27 -10.31 4.89 13.28
C TYR A 27 -10.38 6.41 13.45
N GLY A 28 -10.38 7.19 12.36
CA GLY A 28 -10.46 8.65 12.41
C GLY A 28 -9.20 9.32 12.98
N LEU A 29 -8.05 8.66 12.90
CA LEU A 29 -6.77 9.22 13.35
C LEU A 29 -6.30 10.31 12.40
N ARG A 30 -5.69 11.36 12.95
CA ARG A 30 -4.86 12.29 12.17
C ARG A 30 -3.48 11.68 12.05
N TYR A 31 -3.15 11.19 10.87
CA TYR A 31 -1.85 10.57 10.61
C TYR A 31 -1.19 11.16 9.37
N VAL A 32 0.10 10.90 9.24
CA VAL A 32 0.86 11.15 8.01
C VAL A 32 1.65 9.91 7.64
N VAL A 33 1.73 9.63 6.33
CA VAL A 33 2.59 8.57 5.78
C VAL A 33 3.80 9.23 5.14
N LEU A 34 4.99 8.83 5.56
CA LEU A 34 6.26 9.33 5.05
C LEU A 34 6.95 8.22 4.26
N GLU A 35 7.13 8.41 2.96
CA GLU A 35 7.85 7.48 2.08
C GLU A 35 9.05 8.19 1.46
N LYS A 36 10.18 7.48 1.39
CA LYS A 36 11.42 7.99 0.79
C LYS A 36 11.28 8.18 -0.72
N GLY A 37 10.55 7.29 -1.39
CA GLY A 37 10.31 7.32 -2.83
C GLY A 37 8.82 7.49 -3.18
N GLY A 38 8.36 6.74 -4.17
CA GLY A 38 6.92 6.61 -4.45
C GLY A 38 6.27 5.52 -3.61
N ILE A 39 4.94 5.44 -3.60
CA ILE A 39 4.24 4.32 -2.96
C ILE A 39 4.80 2.98 -3.47
N THR A 40 4.93 2.01 -2.58
CA THR A 40 5.48 0.68 -2.86
C THR A 40 6.86 0.71 -3.52
N ASN A 41 7.72 1.67 -3.14
CA ASN A 41 9.05 1.85 -3.72
C ASN A 41 9.87 0.56 -3.75
N SER A 42 9.79 -0.30 -2.73
CA SER A 42 10.48 -1.60 -2.71
C SER A 42 9.99 -2.53 -3.82
N ILE A 43 8.67 -2.62 -4.05
CA ILE A 43 8.09 -3.45 -5.13
C ILE A 43 8.50 -2.88 -6.49
N LEU A 44 8.56 -1.55 -6.63
CA LEU A 44 9.05 -0.91 -7.85
C LEU A 44 10.49 -1.35 -8.19
N HIS A 45 11.34 -1.61 -7.19
CA HIS A 45 12.73 -2.01 -7.41
C HIS A 45 12.95 -3.53 -7.47
N PHE A 46 11.88 -4.34 -7.35
CA PHE A 46 11.97 -5.77 -7.63
C PHE A 46 12.28 -6.05 -9.11
N PRO A 47 12.86 -7.22 -9.45
CA PRO A 47 13.11 -7.61 -10.84
C PRO A 47 11.85 -7.45 -11.70
N THR A 48 12.01 -6.94 -12.92
CA THR A 48 10.89 -6.55 -13.80
C THR A 48 9.94 -7.70 -14.12
N GLN A 49 10.47 -8.92 -14.22
CA GLN A 49 9.73 -10.15 -14.49
C GLN A 49 9.41 -10.97 -13.22
N MET A 50 9.56 -10.39 -12.03
CA MET A 50 9.28 -11.08 -10.78
C MET A 50 7.80 -11.47 -10.68
N ILE A 51 7.59 -12.70 -10.20
CA ILE A 51 6.30 -13.26 -9.78
C ILE A 51 6.38 -13.47 -8.26
N PHE A 52 5.33 -13.09 -7.53
CA PHE A 52 5.26 -13.33 -6.10
C PHE A 52 5.16 -14.84 -5.81
N PHE A 53 5.59 -15.27 -4.63
CA PHE A 53 5.32 -16.63 -4.15
C PHE A 53 3.94 -16.75 -3.48
N THR A 54 3.34 -15.62 -3.11
CA THR A 54 2.06 -15.44 -2.42
C THR A 54 0.90 -15.33 -3.40
N THR A 55 -0.27 -15.88 -3.06
CA THR A 55 -1.50 -15.73 -3.87
C THR A 55 -2.10 -14.32 -3.73
N PRO A 56 -2.93 -13.86 -4.69
CA PRO A 56 -3.54 -12.53 -4.65
C PRO A 56 -4.21 -12.18 -3.33
N GLU A 57 -5.01 -13.09 -2.77
CA GLU A 57 -5.85 -12.88 -1.60
C GLU A 57 -5.01 -12.54 -0.35
N LEU A 58 -3.80 -13.09 -0.29
CA LEU A 58 -2.85 -12.87 0.81
C LEU A 58 -2.04 -11.58 0.66
N LEU A 59 -2.16 -10.85 -0.45
CA LEU A 59 -1.53 -9.54 -0.68
C LEU A 59 -2.52 -8.37 -0.52
N GLU A 60 -3.80 -8.69 -0.34
CA GLU A 60 -4.88 -7.71 -0.26
C GLU A 60 -4.81 -6.87 1.03
N ILE A 61 -5.15 -5.59 0.90
CA ILE A 61 -5.31 -4.64 1.99
C ILE A 61 -6.59 -3.83 1.79
N GLY A 62 -7.19 -3.40 2.89
CA GLY A 62 -8.40 -2.55 2.86
C GLY A 62 -9.67 -3.22 2.30
N GLY A 63 -9.68 -4.56 2.14
CA GLY A 63 -10.83 -5.28 1.58
C GLY A 63 -11.04 -5.05 0.08
N ILE A 64 -10.00 -4.60 -0.64
CA ILE A 64 -10.04 -4.45 -2.09
C ILE A 64 -9.42 -5.69 -2.73
N PRO A 65 -10.14 -6.38 -3.64
CA PRO A 65 -9.63 -7.59 -4.26
C PRO A 65 -8.45 -7.31 -5.20
N LEU A 66 -7.43 -8.15 -5.14
CA LEU A 66 -6.33 -8.18 -6.10
C LEU A 66 -6.70 -9.16 -7.22
N VAL A 67 -6.94 -8.64 -8.40
CA VAL A 67 -7.23 -9.47 -9.58
C VAL A 67 -5.93 -9.80 -10.29
N SER A 68 -5.68 -11.09 -10.51
CA SER A 68 -4.51 -11.63 -11.20
C SER A 68 -4.97 -12.62 -12.26
N GLU A 69 -4.32 -12.61 -13.43
CA GLU A 69 -4.60 -13.60 -14.49
C GLU A 69 -4.01 -14.98 -14.16
N ARG A 70 -3.04 -15.01 -13.24
CA ARG A 70 -2.29 -16.21 -12.81
C ARG A 70 -2.58 -16.52 -11.34
N GLU A 71 -2.25 -17.74 -10.92
CA GLU A 71 -2.30 -18.15 -9.50
C GLU A 71 -1.51 -17.21 -8.58
N LYS A 72 -0.41 -16.63 -9.08
CA LYS A 72 0.45 -15.71 -8.33
C LYS A 72 0.68 -14.44 -9.13
N PRO A 73 0.50 -13.26 -8.51
CA PRO A 73 0.60 -12.01 -9.22
C PRO A 73 2.04 -11.68 -9.59
N THR A 74 2.18 -10.92 -10.66
CA THR A 74 3.42 -10.29 -11.09
C THR A 74 3.69 -9.01 -10.29
N ARG A 75 4.94 -8.54 -10.33
CA ARG A 75 5.32 -7.21 -9.83
C ARG A 75 4.38 -6.10 -10.36
N ASN A 76 4.03 -6.14 -11.65
CA ASN A 76 3.21 -5.10 -12.27
C ASN A 76 1.75 -5.14 -11.81
N GLU A 77 1.20 -6.32 -11.56
CA GLU A 77 -0.14 -6.46 -10.97
C GLU A 77 -0.17 -5.89 -9.55
N ALA A 78 0.82 -6.21 -8.72
CA ALA A 78 0.94 -5.62 -7.38
C ALA A 78 1.07 -4.08 -7.41
N LEU A 79 1.88 -3.53 -8.31
CA LEU A 79 2.02 -2.06 -8.46
C LEU A 79 0.70 -1.39 -8.86
N LYS A 80 -0.04 -1.98 -9.81
CA LYS A 80 -1.38 -1.48 -10.20
C LYS A 80 -2.36 -1.58 -9.04
N TYR A 81 -2.33 -2.69 -8.32
CA TYR A 81 -3.17 -2.94 -7.15
C TYR A 81 -2.99 -1.87 -6.07
N TYR A 82 -1.77 -1.63 -5.59
CA TYR A 82 -1.55 -0.68 -4.50
C TYR A 82 -1.85 0.77 -4.93
N ARG A 83 -1.67 1.14 -6.21
CA ARG A 83 -2.15 2.43 -6.74
C ARG A 83 -3.67 2.56 -6.67
N LYS A 84 -4.40 1.49 -7.02
CA LYS A 84 -5.87 1.45 -6.90
C LYS A 84 -6.31 1.60 -5.45
N VAL A 85 -5.64 0.91 -4.53
CA VAL A 85 -5.94 1.01 -3.08
C VAL A 85 -5.77 2.45 -2.59
N VAL A 86 -4.64 3.09 -2.89
CA VAL A 86 -4.37 4.48 -2.51
C VAL A 86 -5.45 5.43 -3.05
N GLY A 87 -5.84 5.27 -4.32
CA GLY A 87 -6.93 6.06 -4.91
C GLY A 87 -8.29 5.83 -4.24
N ALA A 88 -8.62 4.57 -3.91
CA ALA A 88 -9.89 4.22 -3.27
C ALA A 88 -10.01 4.77 -1.83
N PHE A 89 -8.91 4.81 -1.10
CA PHE A 89 -8.87 5.32 0.27
C PHE A 89 -8.47 6.80 0.38
N GLN A 90 -8.15 7.47 -0.74
CA GLN A 90 -7.65 8.85 -0.77
C GLN A 90 -6.50 9.04 0.23
N LEU A 91 -5.48 8.16 0.11
CA LEU A 91 -4.26 8.19 0.91
C LEU A 91 -3.18 9.08 0.27
#